data_AF-A0A238YRF0-F1
#
_entry.id   AF-A0A238YRF0-F1
#
_cell.length_a   1.000
_cell.length_b   1.000
_cell.length_c   1.000
_cell.angle_alpha   90.00
_cell.angle_beta   90.00
_cell.angle_gamma   90.00
#
_symmetry.space_group_name_H-M   'P 1'
#
loop_
_entity.id
_entity.type
_entity.pdbx_description
1 polymer ?
#
loop_
_entity_poly.entity_id
_entity_poly.type
_entity_poly.pdbx_seq_one_letter_code
_entity_poly.pdbx_strand_id
1 'polypeptide(L)'
;MHNSHDMPMNVVRKVFTVLHGRFGNAFLNKFATGKLITVQGQDHPRDMGVETAMRTWAKQLGGMTPDQIAYGLGFDYDFPPSCDEFRLRCREYRKPVVFGQAQLLLPKPKATPERKAEHHANYAKLREQLGWGAQ
;
A
#
# COMPACT_ATOMS: atom_id res chain seq x y z
N MET A 1 3.36 9.86 -23.41
CA MET A 1 4.73 9.88 -22.86
C MET A 1 4.60 10.17 -21.37
N HIS A 2 4.63 9.15 -20.51
CA HIS A 2 4.58 9.39 -19.06
C HIS A 2 5.93 9.98 -18.64
N ASN A 3 5.92 11.12 -17.94
CA ASN A 3 7.12 11.72 -17.37
C ASN A 3 7.73 10.73 -16.36
N SER A 4 8.66 9.88 -16.83
CA SER A 4 9.39 8.94 -15.99
C SER A 4 10.39 9.70 -15.15
N HIS A 5 9.90 10.29 -14.05
CA HIS A 5 10.78 10.70 -12.98
C HIS A 5 11.30 9.45 -12.28
N ASP A 6 12.61 9.36 -12.12
CA ASP A 6 13.25 8.31 -11.33
C ASP A 6 12.62 8.27 -9.93
N MET A 7 12.46 7.07 -9.37
CA MET A 7 12.01 6.91 -8.00
C MET A 7 12.99 7.64 -7.06
N PRO A 8 12.50 8.47 -6.13
CA PRO A 8 13.35 9.18 -5.19
C PRO A 8 14.31 8.24 -4.44
N MET A 9 15.59 8.61 -4.38
CA MET A 9 16.64 7.74 -3.81
C MET A 9 16.41 7.39 -2.33
N ASN A 10 15.70 8.24 -1.57
CA ASN A 10 15.30 7.93 -0.20
C ASN A 10 14.31 6.74 -0.13
N VAL A 11 13.39 6.63 -1.10
CA VAL A 11 12.46 5.49 -1.20
C VAL A 11 13.24 4.23 -1.56
N VAL A 12 14.15 4.29 -2.54
CA VAL A 12 14.96 3.12 -2.92
C VAL A 12 15.86 2.66 -1.77
N ARG A 13 16.49 3.59 -1.04
CA ARG A 13 17.25 3.26 0.17
C ARG A 13 16.38 2.55 1.20
N LYS A 14 15.15 3.01 1.42
CA LYS A 14 14.20 2.34 2.31
C LYS A 14 13.87 0.93 1.84
N VAL A 15 13.69 0.72 0.53
CA VAL A 15 13.50 -0.62 -0.05
C VAL A 15 14.72 -1.52 0.26
N PHE A 16 15.94 -1.04 0.01
CA PHE A 16 17.16 -1.79 0.31
C PHE A 16 17.31 -2.08 1.80
N THR A 17 16.98 -1.13 2.68
CA THR A 17 16.98 -1.32 4.14
C THR A 17 16.00 -2.41 4.56
N VAL A 18 14.78 -2.41 4.03
CA VAL A 18 13.77 -3.42 4.37
C VAL A 18 14.17 -4.81 3.85
N LEU A 19 14.66 -4.91 2.61
CA LEU A 19 15.11 -6.18 2.04
C LEU A 19 16.36 -6.71 2.75
N HIS A 20 17.31 -5.85 3.12
CA HIS A 20 18.45 -6.24 3.95
C HIS A 20 18.01 -6.68 5.35
N GLY A 21 17.02 -6.02 5.97
CA GLY A 21 16.45 -6.46 7.24
C GLY A 21 15.81 -7.86 7.17
N ARG A 22 15.21 -8.23 6.03
CA ARG A 22 14.58 -9.54 5.83
C ARG A 22 15.57 -10.66 5.47
N PHE A 23 16.53 -10.36 4.59
CA PHE A 23 17.41 -11.37 3.99
C PHE A 23 18.87 -11.29 4.46
N GLY A 24 19.20 -10.31 5.29
CA GLY A 24 20.56 -10.04 5.73
C GLY A 24 21.52 -9.77 4.58
N ASN A 25 22.78 -10.14 4.78
CA ASN A 25 23.84 -9.90 3.81
C ASN A 25 23.65 -10.68 2.50
N ALA A 26 22.83 -11.74 2.47
CA ALA A 26 22.52 -12.47 1.24
C ALA A 26 21.92 -11.55 0.16
N PHE A 27 21.18 -10.51 0.56
CA PHE A 27 20.68 -9.51 -0.37
C PHE A 27 21.77 -8.55 -0.87
N LEU A 28 22.50 -7.90 0.05
CA LEU A 28 23.48 -6.88 -0.33
C LEU A 28 24.69 -7.46 -1.07
N ASN A 29 25.09 -8.69 -0.74
CA ASN A 29 26.22 -9.39 -1.38
C ASN A 29 25.99 -9.61 -2.88
N LYS A 30 24.74 -9.60 -3.37
CA LYS A 30 24.42 -9.67 -4.81
C LYS A 30 24.95 -8.46 -5.58
N PHE A 31 25.14 -7.33 -4.90
CA PHE A 31 25.53 -6.06 -5.50
C PHE A 31 26.89 -5.56 -5.00
N ALA A 32 27.40 -6.12 -3.91
CA ALA A 32 28.65 -5.68 -3.30
C ALA A 32 29.83 -5.91 -4.25
N THR A 33 30.70 -4.92 -4.35
CA THR A 33 31.93 -4.97 -5.16
C THR A 33 33.20 -4.90 -4.32
N GLY A 34 33.07 -4.55 -3.03
CA GLY A 34 34.18 -4.29 -2.12
C GLY A 34 34.84 -2.93 -2.33
N LYS A 35 34.48 -2.19 -3.39
CA LYS A 35 35.05 -0.88 -3.67
C LYS A 35 34.21 0.21 -3.02
N LEU A 36 34.81 0.90 -2.06
CA LEU A 36 34.18 2.00 -1.33
C LEU A 36 34.31 3.33 -2.08
N ILE A 37 33.24 4.12 -2.07
CA ILE A 37 33.17 5.47 -2.66
C ILE A 37 32.58 6.47 -1.67
N THR A 38 33.03 7.72 -1.78
CA THR A 38 32.41 8.85 -1.08
C THR A 38 31.19 9.31 -1.87
N VAL A 39 30.02 9.32 -1.23
CA VAL A 39 28.78 9.85 -1.82
C VAL A 39 28.52 11.22 -1.22
N GLN A 40 28.27 12.21 -2.07
CA GLN A 40 28.05 13.59 -1.62
C GLN A 40 26.86 13.66 -0.63
N GLY A 41 27.06 14.33 0.51
CA GLY A 41 26.06 14.40 1.58
C GLY A 41 25.92 13.12 2.41
N GLN A 42 26.93 12.26 2.44
CA GLN A 42 27.02 11.10 3.32
C GLN A 42 28.36 11.10 4.06
N ASP A 43 28.30 10.88 5.37
CA ASP A 43 29.49 10.92 6.25
C ASP A 43 30.35 9.66 6.16
N HIS A 44 29.78 8.56 5.64
CA HIS A 44 30.44 7.27 5.54
C HIS A 44 30.58 6.81 4.09
N PRO A 45 31.73 6.22 3.73
CA PRO A 45 31.91 5.64 2.41
C PRO A 45 30.94 4.46 2.20
N ARG A 46 30.45 4.31 0.98
CA ARG A 46 29.49 3.27 0.59
C ARG A 46 30.08 2.36 -0.47
N ASP A 47 29.65 1.10 -0.51
CA ASP A 47 30.02 0.21 -1.61
C ASP A 47 29.46 0.73 -2.95
N MET A 48 30.34 0.83 -3.95
CA MET A 48 30.01 1.36 -5.26
C MET A 48 28.94 0.53 -5.97
N GLY A 49 29.04 -0.79 -5.90
CA GLY A 49 28.10 -1.70 -6.56
C GLY A 49 26.71 -1.60 -5.94
N VAL A 50 26.63 -1.50 -4.61
CA VAL A 50 25.36 -1.25 -3.92
C VAL A 50 24.77 0.12 -4.31
N GLU A 51 25.57 1.19 -4.34
CA GLU A 51 25.10 2.52 -4.74
C GLU A 51 24.64 2.57 -6.22
N THR A 52 25.38 1.93 -7.13
CA THR A 52 24.98 1.79 -8.54
C THR A 52 23.71 0.96 -8.69
N ALA A 53 23.55 -0.10 -7.91
CA ALA A 53 22.32 -0.90 -7.89
C ALA A 53 21.13 -0.04 -7.45
N MET A 54 21.25 0.74 -6.37
CA MET A 54 20.18 1.64 -5.94
C MET A 54 19.80 2.66 -7.03
N ARG A 55 20.78 3.25 -7.73
CA ARG A 55 20.49 4.18 -8.84
C ARG A 55 19.79 3.49 -10.01
N THR A 56 20.12 2.23 -10.27
CA THR A 56 19.45 1.42 -11.28
C THR A 56 18.01 1.13 -10.89
N TRP A 57 17.79 0.73 -9.63
CA TRP A 57 16.45 0.52 -9.08
C TRP A 57 15.62 1.81 -9.11
N ALA A 58 16.23 2.97 -8.85
CA ALA A 58 15.55 4.26 -8.94
C ALA A 58 14.91 4.48 -10.32
N LYS A 59 15.66 4.20 -11.39
CA LYS A 59 15.16 4.29 -12.77
C LYS A 59 14.07 3.26 -13.05
N GLN A 60 14.29 2.01 -12.64
CA GLN A 60 13.37 0.90 -12.95
C GLN A 60 12.04 0.96 -12.19
N LEU A 61 12.05 1.52 -10.99
CA LEU A 61 10.87 1.74 -10.15
C LEU A 61 10.21 3.10 -10.42
N GLY A 62 10.76 3.91 -11.34
CA GLY A 62 10.20 5.19 -11.74
C GLY A 62 8.72 5.09 -12.13
N GLY A 63 7.91 6.03 -11.64
CA GLY A 63 6.47 6.07 -11.88
C GLY A 63 5.62 5.11 -11.02
N MET A 64 6.21 4.31 -10.13
CA MET A 64 5.42 3.53 -9.17
C MET A 64 4.89 4.39 -8.03
N THR A 65 3.70 4.05 -7.53
CA THR A 65 3.11 4.71 -6.37
C THR A 65 3.68 4.17 -5.05
N PRO A 66 3.61 4.93 -3.95
CA PRO A 66 3.99 4.43 -2.63
C PRO A 66 3.27 3.13 -2.24
N ASP A 67 1.99 2.98 -2.60
CA ASP A 67 1.21 1.79 -2.32
C ASP A 67 1.72 0.56 -3.07
N GLN A 68 2.14 0.73 -4.33
CA GLN A 68 2.76 -0.34 -5.12
C GLN A 68 4.09 -0.80 -4.51
N ILE A 69 4.92 0.14 -4.05
CA ILE A 69 6.17 -0.18 -3.35
C ILE A 69 5.89 -0.91 -2.03
N ALA A 70 4.92 -0.43 -1.24
CA ALA A 70 4.52 -1.07 0.01
C ALA A 70 4.02 -2.50 -0.23
N TYR A 71 3.22 -2.72 -1.27
CA TYR A 71 2.75 -4.05 -1.66
C TYR A 71 3.90 -4.99 -2.02
N GLY A 72 4.85 -4.53 -2.86
CA GLY A 72 6.03 -5.32 -3.22
C GLY A 72 6.92 -5.65 -2.02
N LEU A 73 7.02 -4.75 -1.03
CA LEU A 73 7.76 -4.99 0.21
C LEU A 73 7.04 -5.98 1.14
N GLY A 74 5.70 -6.06 1.07
CA GLY A 74 4.89 -7.00 1.83
C GLY A 74 4.81 -8.39 1.21
N PHE A 75 5.28 -8.58 -0.03
CA PHE A 75 5.28 -9.88 -0.69
C PHE A 75 6.23 -10.86 0.00
N ASP A 76 5.87 -12.14 0.03
CA ASP A 76 6.68 -13.20 0.63
C ASP A 76 7.61 -13.81 -0.42
N TYR A 77 8.90 -13.50 -0.35
CA TYR A 77 9.89 -14.03 -1.27
C TYR A 77 10.71 -15.10 -0.55
N ASP A 78 10.85 -16.26 -1.17
CA ASP A 78 11.70 -17.35 -0.66
C ASP A 78 13.19 -16.94 -0.65
N PHE A 79 13.59 -16.09 -1.60
CA PHE A 79 14.97 -15.64 -1.79
C PHE A 79 15.02 -14.11 -1.99
N PRO A 80 16.19 -13.47 -1.78
CA PRO A 80 16.33 -12.03 -1.97
C PRO A 80 16.04 -11.65 -3.42
N PRO A 81 14.99 -10.84 -3.69
CA PRO A 81 14.56 -10.57 -5.07
C PRO A 81 15.57 -9.73 -5.84
N SER A 82 15.56 -9.88 -7.15
CA SER A 82 16.09 -8.90 -8.12
C SER A 82 15.16 -7.69 -8.25
N CYS A 83 15.62 -6.63 -8.92
CA CYS A 83 14.77 -5.47 -9.15
C CYS A 83 13.53 -5.82 -10.00
N ASP A 84 13.69 -6.72 -10.97
CA ASP A 84 12.60 -7.11 -11.87
C ASP A 84 11.54 -7.94 -11.15
N GLU A 85 11.96 -8.90 -10.31
CA GLU A 85 11.04 -9.67 -9.47
C GLU A 85 10.28 -8.77 -8.49
N PHE A 86 11.00 -7.86 -7.81
CA PHE A 86 10.38 -6.89 -6.92
C PHE A 86 9.39 -5.98 -7.66
N ARG A 87 9.78 -5.45 -8.82
CA ARG A 87 8.93 -4.63 -9.69
C ARG A 87 7.69 -5.35 -10.17
N LEU A 88 7.81 -6.64 -10.51
CA LEU A 88 6.68 -7.46 -10.94
C LEU A 88 5.63 -7.51 -9.82
N ARG A 89 6.06 -7.78 -8.57
CA ARG A 89 5.18 -7.76 -7.40
C ARG A 89 4.57 -6.39 -7.14
N CYS A 90 5.34 -5.31 -7.23
CA CYS A 90 4.79 -3.95 -7.09
C CYS A 90 3.64 -3.67 -8.07
N ARG A 91 3.72 -4.19 -9.29
CA ARG A 91 2.71 -3.98 -10.34
C ARG A 91 1.44 -4.82 -10.14
N GLU A 92 1.51 -5.90 -9.37
CA GLU A 92 0.35 -6.73 -9.01
C GLU A 92 -0.59 -6.03 -8.02
N TYR A 93 -0.13 -4.95 -7.38
CA TYR A 93 -0.95 -4.15 -6.49
C TYR A 93 -2.23 -3.69 -7.20
N ARG A 94 -3.37 -4.15 -6.66
CA ARG A 94 -4.69 -3.62 -7.00
C ARG A 94 -5.16 -2.75 -5.86
N LYS A 95 -5.51 -1.50 -6.17
CA LYS A 95 -6.14 -0.61 -5.20
C LYS A 95 -7.38 -1.32 -4.64
N PRO A 96 -7.48 -1.51 -3.31
CA PRO A 96 -8.67 -2.12 -2.73
C PRO A 96 -9.90 -1.36 -3.20
N VAL A 97 -10.88 -2.09 -3.73
CA VAL A 97 -12.20 -1.52 -3.96
C VAL A 97 -12.80 -1.32 -2.58
N VAL A 98 -12.75 -0.10 -2.07
CA VAL A 98 -13.46 0.26 -0.85
C VAL A 98 -14.93 0.19 -1.19
N PHE A 99 -15.59 -0.90 -0.81
CA PHE A 99 -17.04 -1.01 -0.85
C PHE A 99 -17.63 -0.08 0.24
N GLY A 100 -17.79 1.20 -0.11
CA GLY A 100 -18.38 2.26 0.71
C GLY A 100 -17.63 3.59 0.49
N GLN A 101 -18.22 4.65 -0.04
CA GLN A 101 -19.26 5.43 0.66
C GLN A 101 -20.33 6.09 -0.23
N ALA A 102 -20.27 5.95 -1.57
CA ALA A 102 -21.22 6.64 -2.46
C ALA A 102 -22.02 5.71 -3.40
N GLN A 103 -21.45 4.60 -3.86
CA GLN A 103 -22.01 3.86 -4.99
C GLN A 103 -23.00 2.72 -4.62
N LEU A 104 -23.02 2.29 -3.35
CA LEU A 104 -23.82 1.14 -2.88
C LEU A 104 -24.88 1.47 -1.84
N LEU A 105 -25.02 2.74 -1.48
CA LEU A 105 -26.15 3.14 -0.65
C LEU A 105 -27.39 3.04 -1.54
N LEU A 106 -28.28 2.09 -1.22
CA LEU A 106 -29.66 2.18 -1.69
C LEU A 106 -30.12 3.62 -1.48
N PRO A 107 -30.81 4.22 -2.45
CA PRO A 107 -31.34 5.57 -2.27
C PRO A 107 -32.12 5.57 -0.96
N LYS A 108 -31.80 6.51 -0.05
CA LYS A 108 -32.51 6.64 1.22
C LYS A 108 -34.01 6.60 0.90
N PRO A 109 -34.79 5.65 1.45
CA PRO A 109 -36.21 5.58 1.17
C PRO A 109 -36.83 6.95 1.41
N LYS A 110 -37.58 7.47 0.43
CA LYS A 110 -38.35 8.70 0.61
C LYS A 110 -39.47 8.41 1.61
N ALA A 111 -39.20 8.63 2.89
CA ALA A 111 -40.20 8.51 3.94
C ALA A 111 -41.13 9.73 3.88
N THR A 112 -42.30 9.57 3.24
CA THR A 112 -43.35 10.59 3.28
C THR A 112 -43.86 10.75 4.72
N PRO A 113 -44.43 11.92 5.07
CA PRO A 113 -45.06 12.12 6.38
C PRO A 113 -46.09 11.03 6.71
N GLU A 114 -46.90 10.58 5.74
CA GLU A 114 -47.88 9.52 5.98
C GLU A 114 -47.22 8.19 6.33
N ARG A 115 -46.16 7.79 5.59
CA ARG A 115 -45.42 6.55 5.87
C ARG A 115 -44.77 6.55 7.25
N LYS A 116 -44.31 7.71 7.73
CA LYS A 116 -43.75 7.84 9.09
C LYS A 116 -44.84 7.68 10.14
N ALA A 117 -46.01 8.28 9.94
CA ALA A 117 -47.15 8.15 10.83
C ALA A 117 -47.66 6.70 10.89
N GLU A 118 -47.77 6.03 9.74
CA GLU A 118 -48.16 4.63 9.64
C GLU A 118 -47.15 3.71 10.34
N HIS A 119 -45.85 3.90 10.10
CA HIS A 119 -44.80 3.15 10.78
C HIS A 119 -44.84 3.34 12.29
N HIS A 120 -45.07 4.57 12.77
CA HIS A 120 -45.20 4.86 14.20
C HIS A 120 -46.44 4.19 14.81
N ALA A 121 -47.58 4.21 14.13
CA ALA A 121 -48.80 3.54 14.57
C ALA A 121 -48.64 2.01 14.62
N ASN A 122 -47.96 1.44 13.63
CA ASN A 122 -47.66 0.00 13.60
C ASN A 122 -46.70 -0.39 14.74
N TYR A 123 -45.70 0.44 15.03
CA TYR A 123 -44.80 0.23 16.17
C TYR A 123 -45.52 0.37 17.52
N ALA A 124 -46.46 1.30 17.66
CA ALA A 124 -47.26 1.44 18.88
C ALA A 124 -48.11 0.19 19.14
N LYS A 125 -48.81 -0.32 18.12
CA LYS A 125 -49.58 -1.57 18.19
C LYS A 125 -48.70 -2.77 18.51
N LEU A 126 -47.54 -2.88 17.86
CA LEU A 126 -46.60 -3.96 18.10
C LEU A 126 -46.07 -3.94 19.55
N ARG A 127 -45.75 -2.76 20.09
CA ARG A 127 -45.30 -2.63 21.48
C ARG A 127 -46.37 -3.07 22.49
N GLU A 128 -47.63 -2.75 22.23
CA GLU A 128 -48.76 -3.18 23.05
C GLU A 128 -48.93 -4.70 23.00
N GLN A 129 -48.90 -5.29 21.80
CA GLN A 129 -48.98 -6.75 21.61
C GLN A 129 -47.84 -7.52 22.26
N LEU A 130 -46.63 -6.95 22.26
CA LEU A 130 -45.44 -7.56 22.86
C LEU A 130 -45.35 -7.31 24.38
N GLY A 131 -46.28 -6.54 24.97
CA GLY A 131 -46.25 -6.21 26.39
C GLY A 131 -45.07 -5.33 26.82
N TRP A 132 -44.37 -4.69 25.87
CA TRP A 132 -43.17 -3.87 26.12
C TRP A 132 -43.52 -2.43 26.57
N GLY A 133 -44.63 -2.25 27.29
CA GLY A 133 -45.20 -0.93 27.59
C GLY A 133 -46.12 -0.85 28.81
N ALA A 134 -46.17 -1.86 29.67
CA ALA A 134 -46.87 -1.77 30.95
C ALA A 134 -45.83 -1.60 32.08
N GLN A 135 -45.76 -0.40 32.64
CA GLN A 135 -45.40 -0.17 34.04
C GLN A 135 -46.65 0.28 34.77
#